data_AF-A0A143PQ01-F1
#
_entry.id   AF-A0A143PQ01-F1
#
_cell.length_a   1.000
_cell.length_b   1.000
_cell.length_c   1.000
_cell.angle_alpha   90.00
_cell.angle_beta   90.00
_cell.angle_gamma   90.00
#
_symmetry.space_group_name_H-M   'P 1'
#
loop_
_entity.id
_entity.type
_entity.pdbx_description
1 polymer ?
#
loop_
_entity_poly.entity_id
_entity_poly.type
_entity_poly.pdbx_seq_one_letter_code
_entity_poly.pdbx_strand_id
1 'polypeptide(L)' 'MHPHDGQPDALIDDPLDAVMWELRKGSRVARCELWRHPLGWELRCAVDNKVRQTAVQRRPETAEDLAHDWQHAFAGKGWS' A
#
# COMPACT_ATOMS: atom_id res chain seq x y z
N MET A 1 -36.07 -21.30 -4.61
CA MET A 1 -35.05 -21.06 -3.58
C MET A 1 -33.69 -21.27 -4.20
N HIS A 2 -33.01 -20.19 -4.57
CA HIS A 2 -31.60 -20.18 -4.96
C HIS A 2 -30.99 -18.99 -4.19
N PRO A 3 -29.91 -19.17 -3.42
CA PRO A 3 -29.30 -18.07 -2.69
C PRO A 3 -28.50 -17.18 -3.66
N HIS A 4 -29.09 -16.05 -4.06
CA HIS A 4 -28.33 -14.85 -4.38
C HIS A 4 -27.99 -14.20 -3.05
N ASP A 5 -26.71 -14.21 -2.67
CA ASP A 5 -25.96 -12.99 -2.28
C ASP A 5 -24.53 -13.42 -1.92
N GLY A 6 -23.75 -13.65 -2.95
CA GLY A 6 -22.33 -14.00 -2.86
C GLY A 6 -21.55 -13.02 -3.72
N GLN A 7 -21.71 -11.72 -3.45
CA GLN A 7 -20.88 -10.71 -4.08
C GLN A 7 -19.89 -10.19 -3.04
N PRO A 8 -18.63 -10.66 -3.04
CA PRO A 8 -17.57 -9.82 -2.52
C PRO A 8 -17.44 -8.64 -3.49
N ASP A 9 -18.22 -7.58 -3.23
CA ASP A 9 -17.99 -6.24 -3.77
C ASP A 9 -16.74 -5.62 -3.11
N ALA A 10 -15.66 -6.40 -3.07
CA ALA A 10 -14.34 -5.83 -3.00
C ALA A 10 -13.96 -5.68 -4.46
N LEU A 11 -14.36 -4.53 -5.02
CA LEU A 11 -13.66 -3.91 -6.13
C LEU A 11 -12.17 -4.19 -5.89
N ILE A 12 -11.63 -5.14 -6.64
CA ILE A 12 -10.21 -5.21 -6.89
C ILE A 12 -9.99 -3.95 -7.73
N ASP A 13 -9.84 -2.82 -7.02
CA ASP A 13 -8.95 -1.76 -7.46
C ASP A 13 -7.70 -2.53 -7.83
N ASP A 14 -7.51 -2.72 -9.13
CA ASP A 14 -6.37 -3.44 -9.66
C ASP A 14 -5.28 -2.38 -9.67
N PRO A 15 -4.41 -2.26 -8.63
CA PRO A 15 -3.22 -1.48 -8.82
C PRO A 15 -2.40 -2.31 -9.80
N LEU A 16 -2.46 -1.93 -11.06
CA LEU A 16 -1.34 -2.14 -11.94
C LEU A 16 -0.18 -1.30 -11.36
N ASP A 17 0.47 -1.83 -10.32
CA ASP A 17 1.82 -1.58 -9.77
C ASP A 17 1.84 -2.01 -8.28
N ALA A 18 2.86 -2.78 -7.89
CA ALA A 18 2.82 -3.74 -6.77
C ALA A 18 2.54 -3.17 -5.37
N VAL A 19 1.67 -3.85 -4.60
CA VAL A 19 1.61 -3.69 -3.15
C VAL A 19 2.93 -4.16 -2.56
N MET A 20 3.68 -3.24 -1.96
CA MET A 20 4.99 -3.51 -1.37
C MET A 20 4.85 -4.18 0.00
N TRP A 21 3.90 -3.70 0.80
CA TRP A 21 3.56 -4.28 2.09
C TRP A 21 2.20 -3.79 2.59
N GLU A 22 1.60 -4.59 3.46
CA GLU A 22 0.44 -4.23 4.27
C GLU A 22 0.77 -4.57 5.72
N LEU A 23 0.50 -3.66 6.64
CA LEU A 23 0.64 -3.86 8.08
C LEU A 23 -0.67 -3.47 8.78
N ARG A 24 -0.98 -4.13 9.90
CA ARG A 24 -2.21 -3.90 10.66
C ARG A 24 -1.91 -3.41 12.07
N LYS A 25 -2.82 -2.61 12.61
CA LYS A 25 -2.81 -2.19 14.02
C LYS A 25 -4.24 -2.06 14.54
N GLY A 26 -4.71 -3.10 15.23
CA GLY A 26 -6.13 -3.23 15.59
C GLY A 26 -6.99 -3.38 14.34
N SER A 27 -8.00 -2.53 14.19
CA SER A 27 -8.86 -2.47 12.99
C SER A 27 -8.27 -1.66 11.83
N ARG A 28 -7.09 -1.05 12.03
CA ARG A 28 -6.49 -0.13 11.05
C ARG A 28 -5.53 -0.86 10.12
N VAL A 29 -5.54 -0.46 8.86
CA VAL A 29 -4.67 -1.02 7.82
C VAL A 29 -3.76 0.07 7.28
N ALA A 30 -2.45 -0.18 7.29
CA ALA A 30 -1.45 0.62 6.61
C ALA A 30 -0.96 -0.16 5.39
N ARG A 31 -1.05 0.44 4.21
CA ARG A 31 -0.66 -0.19 2.95
C ARG A 31 0.32 0.72 2.23
N CYS A 32 1.33 0.11 1.64
CA CYS A 32 2.31 0.79 0.82
C CYS A 32 2.31 0.21 -0.58
N GLU A 33 2.25 1.09 -1.55
CA GLU A 33 2.04 0.77 -2.95
C GLU A 33 3.09 1.50 -3.77
N LEU A 34 3.70 0.78 -4.70
CA LEU A 34 4.57 1.35 -5.70
C LEU A 34 3.72 1.64 -6.95
N TRP A 35 3.96 2.77 -7.61
CA TRP A 35 3.24 3.23 -8.79
C TRP A 35 4.23 3.71 -9.85
N ARG A 36 3.94 3.49 -11.13
CA ARG A 36 4.65 4.14 -12.24
C ARG A 36 4.31 5.63 -12.26
N HIS A 37 5.34 6.47 -12.31
CA HIS A 37 5.22 7.93 -12.39
C HIS A 37 5.97 8.46 -13.62
N PRO A 38 5.53 9.55 -14.29
CA PRO A 38 6.24 10.12 -15.44
C PRO A 38 7.72 10.48 -15.17
N LEU A 39 8.07 10.67 -13.90
CA LEU A 39 9.43 11.00 -13.46
C LEU A 39 10.19 9.82 -12.82
N GLY A 40 9.61 8.61 -12.84
CA GLY A 40 10.18 7.41 -12.24
C GLY A 40 9.13 6.53 -11.56
N TRP A 41 9.26 6.39 -10.25
CA TRP A 41 8.45 5.51 -9.41
C TRP A 41 7.91 6.28 -8.21
N GLU A 42 6.62 6.21 -7.98
CA GLU A 42 5.95 6.85 -6.86
C GLU A 42 5.59 5.81 -5.82
N LEU A 43 6.07 6.00 -4.60
CA LEU A 43 5.68 5.23 -3.44
C LEU A 43 4.55 5.97 -2.72
N ARG A 44 3.45 5.28 -2.43
CA ARG A 44 2.31 5.80 -1.68
C ARG A 44 2.06 4.95 -0.46
N CYS A 45 2.08 5.56 0.72
CA CYS A 45 1.63 4.92 1.95
C CYS A 45 0.30 5.52 2.38
N ALA A 46 -0.71 4.66 2.49
CA ALA A 46 -2.03 4.99 2.98
C ALA A 46 -2.31 4.28 4.31
N VAL A 47 -3.08 4.93 5.18
CA VAL A 47 -3.63 4.34 6.40
C VAL A 47 -5.13 4.51 6.39
N ASP A 48 -5.88 3.42 6.49
CA ASP A 48 -7.34 3.40 6.37
C ASP A 48 -7.81 4.06 5.06
N ASN A 49 -7.16 3.70 3.95
CA ASN A 49 -7.36 4.27 2.61
C ASN A 49 -7.12 5.80 2.48
N LYS A 50 -6.45 6.40 3.48
CA LYS A 50 -6.04 7.81 3.43
C LYS A 50 -4.54 7.91 3.23
N VAL A 51 -4.12 8.46 2.10
CA VAL A 51 -2.70 8.72 1.80
C VAL A 51 -2.11 9.59 2.92
N ARG A 52 -1.03 9.10 3.52
CA ARG A 52 -0.28 9.77 4.59
C ARG A 52 1.04 10.30 4.11
N GLN A 53 1.70 9.56 3.22
CA GLN A 53 2.99 9.92 2.69
C GLN A 53 3.14 9.43 1.26
N THR A 54 3.78 10.24 0.43
CA THR A 54 4.15 9.90 -0.93
C THR A 54 5.58 10.30 -1.19
N ALA A 55 6.29 9.55 -2.03
CA ALA A 55 7.64 9.89 -2.46
C ALA A 55 7.88 9.46 -3.90
N VAL A 56 8.51 10.30 -4.71
CA VAL A 56 8.87 9.96 -6.09
C VAL A 56 10.37 9.74 -6.17
N GLN A 57 10.77 8.57 -6.66
CA GLN A 57 12.16 8.18 -6.88
C GLN A 57 12.41 7.93 -8.37
N ARG A 58 13.64 8.21 -8.83
CA ARG A 58 14.00 7.99 -10.24
C ARG A 58 14.27 6.52 -10.57
N ARG A 59 14.65 5.73 -9.57
CA ARG A 59 14.97 4.30 -9.71
C ARG A 59 14.02 3.47 -8.84
N PRO A 60 13.65 2.25 -9.30
CA PRO A 60 12.79 1.36 -8.53
C PRO A 60 13.48 0.90 -7.23
N GLU A 61 14.75 0.52 -7.30
CA GLU A 61 15.54 0.08 -6.13
C GLU A 61 15.45 1.07 -4.95
N THR A 62 15.58 2.37 -5.23
CA THR A 62 15.51 3.42 -4.21
C THR A 62 14.10 3.59 -3.64
N ALA A 63 13.06 3.33 -4.44
CA ALA A 63 11.68 3.32 -3.95
C ALA A 63 11.41 2.09 -3.07
N GLU A 64 11.99 0.94 -3.41
CA GLU A 64 11.88 -0.30 -2.63
C GLU A 64 12.62 -0.19 -1.28
N ASP A 65 13.85 0.33 -1.27
CA ASP A 65 14.59 0.64 -0.03
C ASP A 65 13.80 1.59 0.87
N LEU A 66 13.20 2.64 0.30
CA LEU A 66 12.38 3.58 1.04
C LEU A 66 11.08 2.94 1.56
N ALA A 67 10.50 2.02 0.79
CA ALA A 67 9.34 1.25 1.24
C ALA A 67 9.69 0.40 2.47
N HIS A 68 10.86 -0.24 2.49
CA HIS A 68 11.33 -0.99 3.65
C HIS A 68 11.59 -0.09 4.87
N ASP A 69 12.22 1.08 4.68
CA ASP A 69 12.40 2.05 5.77
C ASP A 69 11.05 2.45 6.40
N TRP A 70 10.05 2.74 5.56
CA TRP A 70 8.70 3.02 6.04
C TRP A 70 8.07 1.83 6.75
N GLN A 71 8.23 0.61 6.22
CA GLN A 71 7.76 -0.62 6.85
C GLN A 71 8.34 -0.76 8.26
N HIS A 72 9.65 -0.58 8.43
CA HIS A 72 10.33 -0.64 9.71
C HIS A 72 9.85 0.46 10.67
N ALA A 73 9.63 1.68 10.18
CA ALA A 73 9.10 2.77 10.99
C ALA A 73 7.66 2.50 11.47
N PHE A 74 6.84 1.84 10.65
CA PHE A 74 5.51 1.37 11.06
C PHE A 74 5.62 0.21 12.05
N ALA A 75 6.48 -0.78 11.79
CA ALA A 75 6.72 -1.90 12.71
C ALA A 75 7.16 -1.42 14.10
N GLY A 76 8.08 -0.44 14.17
CA GLY A 76 8.52 0.19 15.41
C GLY A 76 7.40 0.94 16.17
N LYS A 77 6.29 1.26 15.49
CA LYS A 77 5.08 1.86 16.09
C LYS A 77 4.03 0.80 16.48
N GLY A 78 4.37 -0.49 16.43
CA GLY A 78 3.48 -1.60 16.77
C GLY A 78 2.47 -1.95 15.68
N TRP A 79 2.85 -1.77 14.42
CA TRP A 79 2.13 -2.32 13.27
C TRP A 79 2.76 -3.67 12.88
N SER A 80 1.96 -4.64 12.46
CA SER A 80 2.43 -5.99 12.11
C SER A 80 1.61 -6.64 11.02
#